data_AF-A0A920VQ59-F1
#
_entry.id   AF-A0A920VQ59-F1
#
_cell.length_a   1.000
_cell.length_b   1.000
_cell.length_c   1.000
_cell.angle_alpha   90.00
_cell.angle_beta   90.00
_cell.angle_gamma   90.00
#
_symmetry.space_group_name_H-M   'P 1'
#
loop_
_entity.id
_entity.type
_entity.pdbx_description
1 polymer ?
#
loop_
_entity_poly.entity_id
_entity_poly.type
_entity_poly.pdbx_seq_one_letter_code
_entity_poly.pdbx_strand_id
1 'polypeptide(L)' 'MGGRHLVPWVSLYESGMANVELVPVCDTRKENPLSLADKAEEMLGSRPEVFTSMEDMRKKTTRY' A
#
# COMPACT_ATOMS: atom_id res chain seq x y z
N MET A 1 11.00 -5.95 1.20
CA MET A 1 11.18 -4.98 2.30
C MET A 1 9.93 -4.13 2.55
N GLY A 2 9.11 -3.81 1.53
CA GLY A 2 7.90 -2.99 1.68
C GLY A 2 6.96 -3.37 2.84
N GLY A 3 6.61 -4.65 3.00
CA GLY A 3 5.65 -5.06 4.03
C GLY A 3 6.07 -4.84 5.48
N ARG A 4 7.37 -4.70 5.78
CA ARG A 4 7.83 -4.38 7.14
C ARG A 4 7.55 -2.92 7.52
N HIS A 5 7.40 -2.04 6.53
CA HIS A 5 7.04 -0.65 6.76
C HIS A 5 5.55 -0.45 7.05
N LEU A 6 4.70 -1.45 6.79
CA LEU A 6 3.26 -1.34 7.08
C LEU A 6 2.99 -1.15 8.57
N VAL A 7 3.70 -1.88 9.45
CA VAL A 7 3.47 -1.79 10.91
C VAL A 7 3.78 -0.39 11.47
N PRO A 8 4.97 0.20 11.24
CA PRO A 8 5.22 1.59 11.62
C PRO A 8 4.24 2.59 10.98
N TRP A 9 3.77 2.31 9.76
CA TRP A 9 2.80 3.16 9.07
C TRP A 9 1.44 3.13 9.78
N VAL A 10 0.96 1.96 10.19
CA VAL A 10 -0.27 1.81 10.99
C VAL A 10 -0.15 2.61 12.29
N SER A 11 0.97 2.50 13.01
CA SER A 11 1.19 3.32 14.21
C SER A 11 1.15 4.83 13.93
N LEU A 12 1.62 5.27 12.76
CA LEU A 12 1.51 6.66 12.33
C LEU A 12 0.04 7.08 12.09
N TYR A 13 -0.79 6.23 11.46
CA TYR A 13 -2.22 6.48 11.33
C TYR A 13 -2.91 6.55 12.70
N GLU A 14 -2.66 5.58 13.57
CA GLU A 14 -3.26 5.48 14.90
C GLU A 14 -2.91 6.67 15.79
N SER A 15 -1.72 7.26 15.62
CA SER A 15 -1.32 8.47 16.35
C SER A 15 -2.10 9.73 15.96
N GLY A 16 -2.84 9.71 14.85
CA GLY A 16 -3.50 10.90 14.28
C GLY A 16 -2.53 11.89 13.63
N MET A 17 -1.23 11.55 13.52
CA MET A 17 -0.20 12.40 12.93
C MET A 17 0.14 12.04 11.47
N ALA A 18 -0.53 11.04 10.90
CA ALA A 18 -0.32 10.66 9.51
C ALA A 18 -0.69 11.79 8.54
N ASN A 19 0.26 12.15 7.68
CA ASN A 19 0.09 13.11 6.58
C ASN A 19 0.29 12.46 5.20
N VAL A 20 0.29 11.13 5.15
CA VAL A 20 0.49 10.32 3.94
C VAL A 20 -0.57 9.24 3.86
N GLU A 21 -1.00 8.93 2.64
CA GLU A 21 -1.97 7.87 2.35
C GLU A 21 -1.30 6.68 1.66
N LEU A 22 -1.66 5.45 2.04
CA LEU A 22 -1.24 4.24 1.34
C LEU A 22 -2.21 3.97 0.18
N VAL A 23 -1.83 4.36 -1.04
CA VAL A 23 -2.75 4.36 -2.19
C VAL A 23 -2.62 3.07 -3.04
N PRO A 24 -1.49 2.80 -3.73
CA PRO A 24 -1.24 1.48 -4.31
C PRO A 24 -0.07 0.72 -3.65
N VAL A 25 -0.05 -0.60 -3.84
CA VAL A 25 1.11 -1.47 -3.60
C VAL A 25 1.53 -2.14 -4.90
N CYS A 26 2.84 -2.20 -5.16
CA CYS A 26 3.38 -2.74 -6.41
C CYS A 26 4.63 -3.60 -6.17
N ASP A 27 4.65 -4.79 -6.78
CA ASP A 27 5.81 -5.68 -6.82
C ASP A 27 5.66 -6.64 -8.01
N THR A 28 6.77 -7.00 -8.67
CA THR A 28 6.75 -7.86 -9.87
C THR A 28 6.27 -9.28 -9.56
N ARG A 29 6.41 -9.76 -8.32
CA ARG A 29 5.90 -11.05 -7.86
C ARG A 29 4.50 -10.87 -7.32
N LYS A 30 3.50 -11.40 -8.04
CA LYS A 30 2.07 -11.22 -7.76
C LYS A 30 1.65 -11.54 -6.32
N GLU A 31 2.32 -12.46 -5.65
CA GLU A 31 1.98 -12.86 -4.27
C GLU A 31 2.33 -11.75 -3.26
N ASN A 32 3.37 -10.96 -3.51
CA ASN A 32 3.86 -9.94 -2.59
C ASN A 32 2.87 -8.77 -2.41
N PRO A 33 2.37 -8.10 -3.47
CA PRO A 33 1.49 -6.96 -3.31
C PRO A 33 0.07 -7.42 -2.92
N LEU A 34 -0.35 -8.64 -3.27
CA LEU A 34 -1.58 -9.25 -2.75
C LEU A 34 -1.51 -9.41 -1.23
N SER A 35 -0.48 -10.10 -0.73
CA SER A 35 -0.31 -10.31 0.72
C SER A 35 -0.18 -8.99 1.48
N LEU A 36 0.45 -7.98 0.88
CA LEU A 36 0.57 -6.66 1.49
C LEU A 36 -0.77 -5.91 1.53
N ALA A 37 -1.56 -5.98 0.45
CA ALA A 37 -2.87 -5.35 0.38
C ALA A 37 -3.84 -5.96 1.39
N ASP A 38 -3.85 -7.29 1.53
CA ASP A 38 -4.73 -7.98 2.47
C ASP A 38 -4.37 -7.62 3.93
N LYS A 39 -3.07 -7.53 4.24
CA LYS A 39 -2.62 -7.04 5.57
C LYS A 39 -2.97 -5.58 5.81
N ALA A 40 -2.85 -4.73 4.79
CA ALA A 40 -3.23 -3.33 4.91
C ALA A 40 -4.73 -3.17 5.15
N GLU A 41 -5.57 -3.98 4.51
CA GLU A 41 -7.02 -4.02 4.79
C GLU A 41 -7.30 -4.40 6.24
N GLU A 42 -6.65 -5.45 6.75
CA GLU A 42 -6.80 -5.89 8.15
C GLU A 42 -6.41 -4.80 9.16
N MET A 43 -5.30 -4.09 8.91
CA MET A 43 -4.73 -3.15 9.88
C MET A 43 -5.24 -1.70 9.73
N LEU A 44 -5.56 -1.25 8.51
CA LEU A 44 -5.97 0.13 8.21
C LEU A 44 -7.46 0.25 7.85
N GLY A 45 -8.17 -0.87 7.65
CA GLY A 45 -9.58 -0.90 7.26
C GLY A 45 -9.84 -0.57 5.79
N SER A 46 -8.79 -0.36 4.99
CA SER A 46 -8.89 -0.07 3.56
C SER A 46 -7.85 -0.86 2.77
N ARG A 47 -8.29 -1.52 1.70
CA ARG A 47 -7.42 -2.33 0.84
C ARG A 47 -6.80 -1.48 -0.28
N PRO A 48 -5.46 -1.31 -0.33
CA PRO A 48 -4.80 -0.57 -1.40
C PRO A 48 -4.89 -1.32 -2.72
N GLU A 49 -4.79 -0.58 -3.82
CA GLU A 49 -4.83 -1.18 -5.14
C GLU A 49 -3.53 -1.96 -5.44
N VAL A 50 -3.67 -3.12 -6.08
CA VAL A 50 -2.57 -4.06 -6.32
C VAL A 50 -2.09 -3.94 -7.76
N PHE A 51 -0.79 -3.71 -7.93
CA PHE A 51 -0.12 -3.69 -9.22
C PHE A 51 1.04 -4.67 -9.27
N THR A 52 1.31 -5.22 -10.46
CA THR A 52 2.52 -6.00 -10.74
C THR A 52 3.46 -5.29 -11.74
N SER A 53 3.11 -4.07 -12.12
CA SER A 53 3.81 -3.24 -13.10
C SER A 53 3.78 -1.79 -12.63
N MET A 54 4.97 -1.20 -12.51
CA MET A 54 5.10 0.22 -12.20
C MET A 54 4.53 1.10 -13.32
N GLU A 55 4.56 0.63 -14.56
CA GLU A 55 4.02 1.37 -15.70
C GLU A 55 2.50 1.48 -15.61
N ASP A 56 1.82 0.37 -15.31
CA ASP A 56 0.37 0.33 -15.17
C ASP A 56 -0.09 1.09 -13.93
N MET A 57 0.66 0.96 -12.83
CA MET A 57 0.45 1.75 -11.62
C MET A 57 0.52 3.24 -11.95
N ARG A 58 1.62 3.70 -12.57
CA ARG A 58 1.78 5.12 -12.94
C ARG A 58 0.64 5.61 -13.82
N LYS A 59 0.27 4.89 -14.89
CA LYS A 59 -0.83 5.28 -15.79
C LYS A 59 -2.15 5.49 -15.03
N LYS A 60 -2.39 4.71 -13.98
CA LYS A 60 -3.64 4.74 -13.21
C LYS A 60 -3.60 5.70 -12.02
N THR A 61 -2.44 5.89 -11.40
CA THR A 61 -2.30 6.67 -10.15
C THR A 61 -1.73 8.07 -10.35
N THR A 62 -1.20 8.40 -11.54
CA THR A 62 -0.83 9.78 -11.86
C THR A 62 -2.08 10.66 -11.87
N ARG A 63 -2.26 11.42 -10.79
CA ARG A 63 -3.05 12.64 -10.78
C ARG A 63 -2.08 13.77 -11.10
N TYR A 64 -2.39 14.56 -12.10
CA TYR A 64 -1.58 15.61 -12.76
C TYR A 64 -0.63 15.11 -13.85
#